data_AF-A0A2W4RKT9-F1
#
_entry.id   AF-A0A2W4RKT9-F1
#
_cell.length_a   1.000
_cell.length_b   1.000
_cell.length_c   1.000
_cell.angle_alpha   90.00
_cell.angle_beta   90.00
_cell.angle_gamma   90.00
#
_symmetry.space_group_name_H-M   'P 1'
#
loop_
_entity.id
_entity.type
_entity.pdbx_description
1 polymer ?
#
loop_
_entity_poly.entity_id
_entity_poly.type
_entity_poly.pdbx_seq_one_letter_code
_entity_poly.pdbx_strand_id
1 'polypeptide(L)'
;MAGARRAAHRHGAYAPRACAGRGAGRGRPGVVSRARDVVEVVARALAQQPDVVRVTESERRGQTRIELLMPSGELGRVIGRQGRTAAALRTLAAVAGELEDRKVTVDFVDEDEVDDGR
;
A
#
# COMPACT_ATOMS: atom_id res chain seq x y z
N MET A 1 24.74 39.57 2.67
CA MET A 1 23.61 39.15 1.79
C MET A 1 23.28 37.68 2.08
N ALA A 2 22.44 37.42 3.10
CA ALA A 2 22.13 36.07 3.55
C ALA A 2 20.98 35.48 2.71
N GLY A 3 21.29 34.48 1.90
CA GLY A 3 20.31 33.76 1.08
C GLY A 3 19.50 32.78 1.93
N ALA A 4 18.24 33.12 2.19
CA ALA A 4 17.24 32.18 2.68
C ALA A 4 16.84 31.23 1.53
N ARG A 5 17.07 29.91 1.69
CA ARG A 5 16.50 28.89 0.80
C ARG A 5 15.73 27.84 1.62
N ARG A 6 14.47 28.21 1.84
CA ARG A 6 13.24 27.40 1.81
C ARG A 6 13.36 25.91 2.12
N ALA A 7 12.89 25.59 3.33
CA ALA A 7 12.04 24.46 3.69
C ALA A 7 11.82 23.39 2.60
N ALA A 8 12.59 22.31 2.69
CA ALA A 8 12.12 21.03 2.19
C ALA A 8 10.89 20.65 3.02
N HIS A 9 9.71 20.72 2.39
CA HIS A 9 8.50 20.08 2.89
C HIS A 9 8.80 18.58 3.03
N ARG A 10 9.21 18.19 4.25
CA ARG A 10 9.31 16.80 4.65
C ARG A 10 7.88 16.28 4.71
N HIS A 11 7.43 15.66 3.63
CA HIS A 11 6.31 14.74 3.70
C HIS A 11 6.59 13.80 4.86
N GLY A 12 5.69 13.81 5.84
CA GLY A 12 5.81 13.06 7.08
C GLY A 12 6.22 11.64 6.77
N ALA A 13 7.48 11.31 7.08
CA ALA A 13 7.93 9.96 7.10
C ALA A 13 7.10 9.26 8.16
N TYR A 14 6.16 8.41 7.71
CA TYR A 14 5.65 7.35 8.54
C TYR A 14 6.86 6.50 8.96
N ALA A 15 7.40 6.80 10.14
CA ALA A 15 8.39 5.99 10.80
C ALA A 15 7.60 5.07 11.75
N PRO A 16 7.25 3.84 11.34
CA PRO A 16 6.61 2.92 12.26
C PRO A 16 7.56 2.73 13.44
N ARG A 17 7.02 2.85 14.64
CA ARG A 17 7.76 2.60 15.87
C ARG A 17 8.38 1.19 15.77
N ALA A 18 9.67 1.13 16.04
CA ALA A 18 10.44 -0.10 15.97
C ALA A 18 9.79 -1.20 16.81
N CYS A 19 9.26 -2.24 16.15
CA CYS A 19 8.92 -3.50 16.79
C CYS A 19 10.24 -4.20 17.16
N ALA A 20 10.75 -3.90 18.35
CA ALA A 20 11.67 -4.78 19.03
C ALA A 20 10.84 -5.90 19.66
N GLY A 21 10.99 -7.13 19.15
CA GLY A 21 10.64 -8.32 19.91
C GLY A 21 9.72 -9.32 19.22
N ARG A 22 10.32 -10.47 18.91
CA ARG A 22 9.72 -11.82 18.95
C ARG A 22 8.65 -12.14 17.90
N GLY A 23 9.10 -12.88 16.89
CA GLY A 23 8.33 -13.97 16.30
C GLY A 23 7.66 -13.67 14.97
N ALA A 24 8.46 -13.50 13.91
CA ALA A 24 7.98 -13.77 12.55
C ALA A 24 7.71 -15.29 12.46
N GLY A 25 6.50 -15.69 12.86
CA GLY A 25 6.00 -17.04 12.68
C GLY A 25 6.16 -17.40 11.21
N ARG A 26 6.80 -18.55 10.96
CA ARG A 26 7.01 -19.11 9.62
C ARG A 26 5.74 -18.93 8.80
N GLY A 27 5.83 -18.12 7.73
CA GLY A 27 4.71 -17.78 6.85
C GLY A 27 3.90 -19.02 6.53
N ARG A 28 2.67 -19.06 7.06
CA ARG A 28 1.66 -20.00 6.61
C ARG A 28 1.10 -19.40 5.32
N PRO A 29 1.37 -19.97 4.14
CA PRO A 29 0.74 -19.51 2.91
C PRO A 29 -0.78 -19.70 3.07
N GLY A 30 -1.54 -18.60 3.17
CA GLY A 30 -3.00 -18.64 3.21
C GLY A 30 -3.68 -17.93 4.39
N VAL A 31 -2.97 -17.27 5.30
CA VAL A 31 -3.64 -16.38 6.27
C VAL A 31 -3.83 -15.02 5.61
N VAL A 32 -5.02 -14.77 5.08
CA VAL A 32 -5.50 -13.43 4.70
C VAL A 32 -5.33 -12.48 5.90
N SER A 33 -4.53 -11.42 5.74
CA SER A 33 -4.38 -10.37 6.76
C SER A 33 -5.59 -9.44 6.76
N ARG A 34 -6.00 -8.92 7.92
CA ARG A 34 -7.10 -7.92 7.98
C ARG A 34 -6.77 -6.67 7.18
N ALA A 35 -5.48 -6.34 7.06
CA ALA A 35 -5.01 -5.25 6.24
C ALA A 35 -5.37 -5.45 4.76
N ARG A 36 -5.25 -6.69 4.25
CA ARG A 36 -5.69 -7.02 2.89
C ARG A 36 -7.19 -6.80 2.71
N ASP A 37 -8.01 -7.29 3.64
CA ASP A 37 -9.47 -7.19 3.55
C ASP A 37 -9.93 -5.72 3.52
N VAL A 38 -9.36 -4.88 4.40
CA VAL A 38 -9.65 -3.44 4.43
C VAL A 38 -9.30 -2.80 3.10
N VAL A 39 -8.12 -3.08 2.56
CA VAL A 39 -7.68 -2.49 1.30
C VAL A 39 -8.55 -2.97 0.13
N GLU A 40 -8.92 -4.25 0.11
CA GLU A 40 -9.79 -4.82 -0.91
C GLU A 40 -11.17 -4.17 -0.91
N VAL A 41 -11.82 -4.03 0.25
CA VAL A 41 -13.13 -3.40 0.37
C VAL A 41 -13.08 -1.94 -0.09
N VAL A 42 -12.07 -1.19 0.35
CA VAL A 42 -11.94 0.23 -0.02
C VAL A 42 -11.63 0.38 -1.52
N ALA A 43 -10.75 -0.44 -2.07
CA ALA A 43 -10.41 -0.39 -3.49
C ALA A 43 -11.61 -0.74 -4.38
N ARG A 44 -12.36 -1.79 -4.05
CA ARG A 44 -13.60 -2.15 -4.74
C ARG A 44 -14.67 -1.06 -4.65
N ALA A 45 -14.75 -0.35 -3.53
CA ALA A 45 -15.69 0.76 -3.37
C ALA A 45 -15.31 2.02 -4.16
N LEU A 46 -14.02 2.21 -4.46
CA LEU A 46 -13.51 3.35 -5.23
C LEU A 46 -13.50 3.07 -6.74
N ALA A 47 -13.26 1.83 -7.13
CA ALA A 47 -13.22 1.39 -8.51
C ALA A 47 -14.60 1.45 -9.16
N GLN A 48 -14.65 1.72 -10.48
CA GLN A 48 -15.89 1.61 -11.24
C GLN A 48 -16.24 0.14 -11.52
N GLN A 49 -15.22 -0.69 -11.72
CA GLN A 49 -15.35 -2.14 -11.92
C GLN A 49 -14.61 -2.88 -10.80
N PRO A 50 -15.30 -3.37 -9.75
CA PRO A 50 -14.65 -4.07 -8.64
C PRO A 50 -14.13 -5.46 -9.03
N ASP A 51 -14.51 -5.98 -10.19
CA ASP A 51 -14.14 -7.32 -10.69
C ASP A 51 -12.72 -7.37 -11.28
N VAL A 52 -12.21 -6.23 -11.76
CA VAL A 52 -10.87 -6.11 -12.32
C VAL A 52 -9.79 -5.82 -11.26
N VAL A 53 -10.20 -5.51 -10.03
CA VAL A 53 -9.28 -5.21 -8.93
C VAL A 53 -8.76 -6.51 -8.33
N ARG A 54 -7.45 -6.74 -8.40
CA ARG A 54 -6.78 -7.91 -7.79
C ARG A 54 -5.86 -7.47 -6.67
N VAL A 55 -5.99 -8.11 -5.51
CA VAL A 55 -5.15 -7.85 -4.34
C VAL A 55 -4.28 -9.06 -4.05
N THR A 56 -2.96 -8.85 -4.08
CA THR A 56 -1.96 -9.87 -3.77
C THR A 56 -1.22 -9.50 -2.50
N GLU A 57 -1.13 -10.43 -1.56
CA GLU A 57 -0.33 -10.27 -0.35
C GLU A 57 0.96 -11.09 -0.50
N SER A 58 2.10 -10.43 -0.32
CA SER A 58 3.41 -11.06 -0.32
C SER A 58 4.18 -10.73 0.97
N GLU A 59 4.58 -11.76 1.71
CA GLU A 59 5.43 -11.58 2.88
C GLU A 59 6.91 -11.74 2.50
N ARG A 60 7.71 -10.72 2.80
CA ARG A 60 9.15 -10.69 2.56
C ARG A 60 9.86 -10.14 3.78
N ARG A 61 10.79 -10.93 4.35
CA ARG A 61 11.69 -10.51 5.45
C ARG A 61 10.95 -9.89 6.67
N GLY A 62 9.77 -10.42 7.01
CA GLY A 62 8.95 -9.90 8.13
C GLY A 62 8.20 -8.60 7.82
N GLN A 63 8.11 -8.23 6.55
CA GLN A 63 7.24 -7.18 6.05
C GLN A 63 6.18 -7.81 5.14
N THR A 64 4.94 -7.39 5.32
CA THR A 64 3.82 -7.70 4.45
C THR A 64 3.71 -6.61 3.40
N ARG A 65 3.74 -7.01 2.13
CA ARG A 65 3.51 -6.15 0.98
C ARG A 65 2.16 -6.51 0.38
N ILE A 66 1.32 -5.50 0.18
CA ILE A 66 0.02 -5.63 -0.45
C ILE A 66 0.09 -4.93 -1.79
N GLU A 67 -0.05 -5.71 -2.85
CA GLU A 67 -0.01 -5.25 -4.24
C GLU A 67 -1.43 -5.20 -4.78
N LEU A 68 -1.84 -4.01 -5.22
CA LEU A 68 -3.13 -3.77 -5.86
C LEU A 68 -2.90 -3.67 -7.36
N LEU A 69 -3.30 -4.70 -8.07
CA LEU A 69 -3.27 -4.75 -9.53
C LEU A 69 -4.62 -4.29 -10.06
N MET A 70 -4.56 -3.35 -10.99
CA MET A 70 -5.73 -2.84 -11.71
C MET A 70 -5.29 -2.19 -13.03
N PRO A 71 -6.19 -2.03 -14.00
CA PRO A 71 -5.89 -1.31 -15.23
C PRO A 71 -5.69 0.20 -14.99
N SER A 72 -4.93 0.87 -15.87
CA SER A 72 -4.63 2.32 -15.82
C SER A 72 -5.87 3.19 -15.54
N GLY A 73 -7.01 2.83 -16.13
CA GLY A 73 -8.27 3.57 -16.01
C GLY A 73 -8.83 3.63 -14.59
N GLU A 74 -8.63 2.58 -13.80
CA GLU A 74 -9.05 2.51 -12.38
C GLU A 74 -7.98 3.10 -11.46
N LEU A 75 -6.71 2.91 -11.79
CA LEU A 75 -5.56 3.39 -11.00
C LEU A 75 -5.64 4.90 -10.76
N GLY A 76 -5.90 5.68 -11.80
CA GLY A 76 -6.04 7.14 -11.68
C GLY A 76 -7.17 7.57 -10.74
N ARG A 77 -8.26 6.79 -10.70
CA ARG A 77 -9.41 7.05 -9.83
C ARG A 77 -9.12 6.72 -8.37
N VAL A 78 -8.51 5.56 -8.12
CA VAL A 78 -8.16 5.07 -6.78
C VAL A 78 -7.04 5.91 -6.15
N ILE A 79 -6.05 6.33 -6.94
CA ILE A 79 -4.99 7.24 -6.46
C ILE A 79 -5.59 8.61 -6.12
N GLY A 80 -6.49 9.10 -6.99
CA GLY A 80 -7.16 10.37 -6.87
C GLY A 80 -6.27 11.58 -7.18
N ARG A 81 -6.86 12.78 -7.24
CA ARG A 81 -6.14 14.03 -7.54
C ARG A 81 -5.08 14.29 -6.47
N GLN A 82 -3.80 14.32 -6.85
CA GLN A 82 -2.61 14.46 -5.99
C GLN A 82 -2.28 13.24 -5.10
N GLY A 83 -2.87 12.07 -5.36
CA GLY A 83 -2.58 10.87 -4.58
C GLY A 83 -3.13 10.89 -3.15
N ARG A 84 -4.10 11.77 -2.85
CA ARG A 84 -4.69 11.89 -1.50
C ARG A 84 -5.37 10.60 -1.06
N THR A 85 -6.11 9.95 -1.96
CA THR A 85 -6.81 8.70 -1.68
C THR A 85 -5.81 7.57 -1.45
N ALA A 86 -4.76 7.49 -2.27
CA ALA A 86 -3.65 6.55 -2.05
C ALA A 86 -2.92 6.77 -0.72
N ALA A 87 -2.70 8.03 -0.32
CA ALA A 87 -2.10 8.35 0.97
C ALA A 87 -2.96 7.87 2.14
N ALA A 88 -4.28 8.12 2.09
CA ALA A 88 -5.23 7.65 3.09
C ALA A 88 -5.28 6.12 3.17
N LEU A 89 -5.34 5.44 2.02
CA LEU A 89 -5.29 3.98 1.93
C LEU A 89 -4.02 3.39 2.57
N ARG A 90 -2.86 3.97 2.27
CA ARG A 90 -1.59 3.56 2.89
C ARG A 90 -1.62 3.71 4.40
N THR A 91 -2.17 4.81 4.92
CA THR A 91 -2.32 5.01 6.36
C THR A 91 -3.24 3.96 6.98
N LEU A 92 -4.39 3.68 6.37
CA LEU A 92 -5.32 2.66 6.86
C LEU A 92 -4.70 1.26 6.88
N ALA A 93 -4.02 0.86 5.81
CA ALA A 93 -3.34 -0.42 5.73
C ALA A 93 -2.20 -0.55 6.74
N ALA A 94 -1.45 0.54 6.96
CA ALA A 94 -0.39 0.59 7.96
C ALA A 94 -0.95 0.39 9.37
N VAL A 95 -2.03 1.09 9.74
CA VAL A 95 -2.70 0.92 11.04
C VAL A 95 -3.26 -0.49 11.19
N ALA A 96 -3.89 -1.04 10.15
CA ALA A 96 -4.42 -2.41 10.16
C ALA A 96 -3.30 -3.45 10.35
N GLY A 97 -2.13 -3.23 9.75
CA GLY A 97 -0.94 -4.06 9.93
C GLY A 97 -0.36 -3.96 11.34
N GLU A 98 -0.30 -2.76 11.92
CA GLU A 98 0.16 -2.55 13.30
C GLU A 98 -0.70 -3.30 14.32
N LEU A 99 -2.01 -3.41 14.10
CA LEU A 99 -2.90 -4.23 14.94
C LEU A 99 -2.59 -5.73 14.89
N GLU A 100 -1.85 -6.19 13.89
CA GLU A 100 -1.40 -7.58 13.74
C GLU A 100 0.10 -7.75 14.05
N ASP A 101 0.76 -6.71 14.59
CA ASP A 101 2.22 -6.64 14.77
C ASP A 101 3.01 -6.89 13.46
N ARG A 102 2.42 -6.52 12.32
CA ARG A 102 3.01 -6.68 10.97
C ARG A 102 3.29 -5.33 10.34
N LYS A 103 4.46 -5.21 9.72
CA LYS A 103 4.76 -4.04 8.87
C LYS A 103 4.08 -4.22 7.53
N VAL A 104 3.07 -3.42 7.24
CA VAL A 104 2.34 -3.45 5.97
C VAL A 104 2.72 -2.28 5.08
N THR A 105 2.98 -2.54 3.81
CA THR A 105 3.16 -1.53 2.76
C THR A 105 2.20 -1.83 1.60
N VAL A 106 1.57 -0.78 1.05
CA VAL A 106 0.66 -0.89 -0.11
C VAL A 106 1.31 -0.31 -1.35
N ASP A 107 1.34 -1.11 -2.41
CA ASP A 107 1.78 -0.73 -3.74
C ASP A 107 0.64 -0.87 -4.75
N PHE A 108 0.56 0.10 -5.66
CA PHE A 108 -0.39 0.11 -6.76
C PHE A 108 0.40 -0.26 -8.01
N VAL A 109 -0.01 -1.33 -8.68
CA VAL A 109 0.64 -1.87 -9.87
C VAL A 109 -0.33 -1.73 -11.02
N ASP A 110 0.17 -1.17 -12.12
CA ASP A 110 -0.57 -1.06 -13.36
C ASP A 110 -0.44 -2.38 -14.15
N GLU A 111 -1.56 -2.91 -14.63
CA GLU A 111 -1.54 -4.10 -15.50
C GLU A 111 -0.98 -3.78 -16.90
N ASP A 112 -0.90 -2.50 -17.28
CA ASP A 112 -0.45 -2.06 -18.61
C ASP A 112 1.10 -1.96 -18.75
N GLU A 113 1.88 -2.14 -17.68
CA GLU A 113 3.37 -2.12 -17.74
C GLU A 113 4.01 -3.42 -18.28
N VAL A 114 3.23 -4.31 -18.91
CA VAL A 114 3.74 -5.55 -19.51
C VAL A 114 3.67 -5.52 -21.04
N ASP A 115 4.25 -4.51 -21.69
CA ASP A 115 4.64 -4.60 -23.11
C ASP A 115 5.65 -3.51 -23.49
N ASP A 116 6.95 -3.80 -23.36
CA ASP A 116 7.99 -3.18 -24.20
C ASP A 116 9.18 -4.15 -24.27
N GLY A 117 8.90 -5.33 -24.83
CA GLY A 117 9.97 -6.15 -25.39
C GLY A 117 10.59 -5.44 -26.59
N ARG A 118 11.65 -4.67 -26.37
CA ARG A 118 12.53 -4.17 -27.44
C ARG A 118 14.00 -4.38 -27.14
#